data_AF-A0A081NAY1-F1
#
_entry.id   AF-A0A081NAY1-F1
#
_cell.length_a   1.000
_cell.length_b   1.000
_cell.length_c   1.000
_cell.angle_alpha   90.00
_cell.angle_beta   90.00
_cell.angle_gamma   90.00
#
_symmetry.space_group_name_H-M   'P 1'
#
loop_
_entity.id
_entity.type
_entity.pdbx_description
1 polymer ?
#
loop_
_entity_poly.entity_id
_entity_poly.type
_entity_poly.pdbx_seq_one_letter_code
_entity_poly.pdbx_strand_id
1 'polypeptide(L)' 'MMQTIVKNCAGIDVHKMMVMVAIRKEMPEGDTQVLTREFGTFRKDRELMCQLIPHNIRLKSY' A
#
# COMPACT_ATOMS: atom_id res chain seq x y z
N MET A 1 8.97 11.99 20.60
CA MET A 1 8.52 12.22 19.20
C MET A 1 8.84 10.97 18.41
N MET A 2 7.83 10.27 17.88
CA MET A 2 8.05 9.04 17.12
C MET A 2 8.54 9.40 15.73
N GLN A 3 9.81 9.15 15.45
CA GLN A 3 10.43 9.52 14.19
C GLN A 3 9.95 8.56 13.10
N THR A 4 9.28 9.08 12.06
CA THR A 4 8.72 8.27 10.99
C THR A 4 9.84 7.62 10.18
N ILE A 5 10.00 6.29 10.31
CA ILE A 5 11.08 5.54 9.65
C ILE A 5 10.89 5.49 8.12
N VAL A 6 9.64 5.56 7.64
CA VAL A 6 9.30 5.55 6.21
C VAL A 6 8.14 6.49 5.94
N LYS A 7 8.34 7.49 5.06
CA LYS A 7 7.35 8.52 4.72
C LYS A 7 6.18 7.98 3.87
N ASN A 8 6.51 7.14 2.88
CA ASN A 8 5.54 6.53 1.98
C ASN A 8 5.74 5.01 1.96
N CYS A 9 4.71 4.23 2.30
CA CYS A 9 4.78 2.77 2.30
C CYS A 9 3.50 2.14 1.76
N ALA A 10 3.63 0.91 1.27
CA ALA A 10 2.51 0.07 0.90
C ALA A 10 2.63 -1.28 1.60
N GLY A 11 1.51 -1.78 2.12
CA GLY A 11 1.36 -3.13 2.64
C GLY A 11 0.44 -3.92 1.74
N ILE A 12 0.76 -5.20 1.55
CA ILE A 12 -0.09 -6.16 0.84
C ILE A 12 -0.38 -7.28 1.83
N ASP A 13 -1.66 -7.55 2.06
CA ASP A 13 -2.13 -8.69 2.84
C ASP A 13 -2.91 -9.65 1.94
N VAL A 14 -2.75 -10.95 2.17
CA VAL A 14 -3.44 -11.99 1.40
C VAL A 14 -4.15 -12.93 2.38
N HIS A 15 -5.48 -12.88 2.40
CA HIS A 15 -6.29 -13.71 3.28
C HIS A 15 -7.43 -14.36 2.49
N LYS A 16 -7.60 -15.68 2.62
CA LYS A 16 -8.69 -16.45 1.98
C LYS A 16 -8.94 -16.09 0.51
N MET A 17 -7.87 -16.04 -0.29
CA MET A 17 -7.91 -15.68 -1.73
C MET A 17 -8.41 -14.26 -2.05
N MET A 18 -8.34 -13.35 -1.08
CA MET A 18 -8.55 -11.92 -1.27
C MET A 18 -7.21 -11.22 -1.00
N VAL A 19 -6.90 -10.21 -1.80
CA VAL A 19 -5.70 -9.39 -1.63
C VAL A 19 -6.11 -7.99 -1.21
N MET A 20 -5.61 -7.53 -0.07
CA MET A 20 -5.79 -6.16 0.40
C MET A 20 -4.51 -5.38 0.19
N VAL A 21 -4.60 -4.21 -0.44
CA VAL A 21 -3.48 -3.27 -0.57
C VAL A 21 -3.80 -2.04 0.25
N ALA A 22 -2.90 -1.67 1.17
CA ALA A 22 -2.96 -0.45 1.94
C ALA A 22 -1.78 0.44 1.58
N ILE A 23 -2.04 1.69 1.20
CA ILE A 23 -1.03 2.68 0.85
C ILE A 23 -1.11 3.82 1.85
N ARG A 24 0.03 4.14 2.46
CA ARG A 24 0.20 5.30 3.32
C ARG A 24 1.11 6.31 2.63
N LYS A 25 0.64 7.55 2.48
CA LYS A 25 1.39 8.67 1.91
C LYS A 25 1.42 9.86 2.87
N GLU A 26 2.57 10.51 2.95
CA GLU A 26 2.71 11.83 3.55
C GLU A 26 2.34 12.89 2.50
N MET A 27 1.39 13.76 2.86
CA MET A 27 0.97 14.91 2.05
C MET A 27 1.92 16.10 2.29
N PRO A 28 1.98 17.07 1.36
CA PRO A 28 2.86 18.23 1.47
C PRO A 28 2.66 19.05 2.76
N GLU A 29 1.47 19.00 3.35
CA GLU A 29 1.08 19.72 4.56
C GLU A 29 1.46 18.98 5.86
N GLY A 30 2.10 17.81 5.76
CA GLY A 30 2.48 16.96 6.90
C GLY A 30 1.38 15.97 7.31
N ASP A 31 0.21 16.05 6.69
CA ASP A 31 -0.87 15.09 6.90
C ASP A 31 -0.55 13.72 6.30
N THR A 32 -1.12 12.67 6.89
CA THR A 32 -1.02 11.30 6.36
C THR A 32 -2.33 10.93 5.68
N GLN A 33 -2.26 10.49 4.42
CA GLN A 33 -3.36 9.83 3.74
C GLN A 33 -3.17 8.31 3.74
N VAL A 34 -4.25 7.57 4.03
CA VAL A 34 -4.30 6.11 3.90
C VAL A 34 -5.35 5.75 2.85
N LEU A 35 -4.95 4.95 1.86
CA LEU A 35 -5.83 4.39 0.84
C LEU A 35 -5.81 2.87 0.98
N THR A 36 -6.98 2.24 1.12
CA THR A 36 -7.13 0.79 1.13
C THR A 36 -7.95 0.34 -0.08
N ARG A 37 -7.55 -0.77 -0.70
CA ARG A 37 -8.26 -1.37 -1.82
C ARG A 37 -8.17 -2.88 -1.78
N GLU A 38 -9.32 -3.52 -2.01
CA GLU A 38 -9.43 -4.97 -2.12
C GLU A 38 -9.35 -5.41 -3.59
N PHE A 39 -8.76 -6.59 -3.76
CA PHE A 39 -8.62 -7.30 -5.02
C PHE A 39 -9.00 -8.76 -4.79
N GLY A 40 -9.30 -9.48 -5.87
CA GLY A 40 -9.53 -10.91 -5.81
C GLY A 40 -8.20 -11.62 -5.55
N THR A 41 -7.50 -12.01 -6.62
CA THR A 41 -6.27 -12.80 -6.47
C THR A 41 -5.06 -12.04 -6.95
N PHE A 42 -3.92 -12.24 -6.29
CA PHE A 42 -2.67 -11.57 -6.64
C PHE A 42 -2.30 -11.76 -8.12
N ARG A 43 -2.47 -12.97 -8.65
CA ARG A 43 -2.11 -13.28 -10.03
C ARG A 43 -3.04 -12.61 -11.04
N LYS A 44 -4.35 -12.61 -10.79
CA LYS A 44 -5.34 -12.02 -11.71
C LYS A 44 -5.26 -10.50 -11.73
N ASP A 45 -5.04 -9.91 -10.56
CA ASP A 45 -5.16 -8.45 -10.37
C ASP A 45 -3.80 -7.74 -10.29
N ARG A 46 -2.70 -8.44 -10.62
CA ARG A 46 -1.32 -7.94 -10.53
C ARG A 46 -1.13 -6.58 -11.20
N GLU A 47 -1.65 -6.40 -12.40
CA GLU A 47 -1.49 -5.13 -13.13
C GLU A 47 -2.21 -3.98 -12.44
N LEU A 48 -3.43 -4.21 -11.96
CA LEU A 48 -4.20 -3.21 -11.22
C LEU A 48 -3.53 -2.87 -9.88
N MET A 49 -2.94 -3.86 -9.21
CA MET A 49 -2.15 -3.63 -8.00
C MET A 49 -0.89 -2.81 -8.30
N CYS A 50 -0.17 -3.09 -9.39
CA CYS A 50 0.99 -2.31 -9.82
C CYS A 50 0.61 -0.86 -10.21
N GLN A 51 -0.58 -0.64 -10.79
CA GLN A 51 -1.07 0.70 -11.08
C GLN A 51 -1.45 1.46 -9.81
N LEU A 52 -2.01 0.77 -8.82
CA LEU A 52 -2.39 1.36 -7.55
C LEU A 52 -1.16 1.78 -6.73
N ILE A 53 -0.13 0.94 -6.69
CA ILE A 53 1.08 1.14 -5.90
C ILE A 53 2.05 2.02 -6.70
N PRO A 54 2.27 3.29 -6.31
CA PRO A 54 3.17 4.18 -7.03
C PRO A 54 4.61 3.66 -6.99
N HIS A 55 5.34 3.90 -8.07
CA HIS A 55 6.72 3.41 -8.28
C HIS A 55 7.73 3.77 -7.17
N ASN A 56 7.46 4.83 -6.39
CA ASN A 56 8.36 5.31 -5.34
C ASN A 56 7.96 4.85 -3.93
N ILE A 57 7.08 3.86 -3.81
CA ILE A 57 6.60 3.33 -2.54
C ILE A 57 7.27 1.99 -2.22
N ARG A 58 7.88 1.90 -1.04
CA ARG A 58 8.47 0.66 -0.54
C ARG A 58 7.37 -0.28 -0.06
N LEU A 59 7.36 -1.50 -0.58
CA LEU A 59 6.54 -2.59 -0.09
C LEU A 59 7.08 -3.09 1.26
N LYS A 60 6.21 -3.20 2.25
CA LYS A 60 6.49 -3.86 3.53
C LYS A 60 5.74 -5.18 3.63
N SER A 61 6.46 -6.24 3.98
CA SER A 61 5.90 -7.48 4.49
C SER A 61 6.01 -7.45 6.02
N TYR A 62 4.96 -7.83 6.72
CA TYR A 62 4.99 -8.12 8.16
C TYR A 62 5.03 -9.63 8.38
#